data_AF-A0A9C9KYZ9-F1
#
_entry.id   AF-A0A9C9KYZ9-F1
#
_cell.length_a   1.000
_cell.length_b   1.000
_cell.length_c   1.000
_cell.angle_alpha   90.00
_cell.angle_beta   90.00
_cell.angle_gamma   90.00
#
_symmetry.space_group_name_H-M   'P 1'
#
loop_
_entity.id
_entity.type
_entity.pdbx_description
1 polymer ?
#
loop_
_entity_poly.entity_id
_entity_poly.type
_entity_poly.pdbx_seq_one_letter_code
_entity_poly.pdbx_strand_id
1 'polypeptide(L)'
;MKQADFEARYQDFWHELEDKLNIDLRAYSSNTGFEKRREDDVKRSEKIKGLVNRISSGIDLGEQFPENYRLLCHHLSLARSRHYSPLLVDRLEKLVINTHQVYYRRKTHLLSAVLVYFTSGFAQAVRQQWRWVALSGIIFFGTFLVMLISVQFYPDMIYTVMSGEQIADMEAMYNPQADIIGRGRDSGSDFQMFG
;
A
#
# COMPACT_ATOMS: atom_id res chain seq x y z
N MET A 1 -20.14 33.24 -29.68
CA MET A 1 -20.15 33.66 -28.27
C MET A 1 -18.79 34.24 -27.96
N LYS A 2 -18.73 35.48 -27.46
CA LYS A 2 -17.45 36.13 -27.12
C LYS A 2 -16.87 35.43 -25.88
N GLN A 3 -15.56 35.49 -25.70
CA GLN A 3 -14.86 34.85 -24.57
C GLN A 3 -15.42 35.34 -23.22
N ALA A 4 -15.69 36.64 -23.09
CA ALA A 4 -16.25 37.23 -21.87
C ALA A 4 -17.61 36.65 -21.48
N ASP A 5 -18.48 36.38 -22.46
CA ASP A 5 -19.79 35.77 -22.21
C ASP A 5 -19.64 34.31 -21.74
N PHE A 6 -18.64 33.60 -22.28
CA PHE A 6 -18.36 32.21 -21.94
C PHE A 6 -17.82 32.09 -20.51
N GLU A 7 -16.88 32.97 -20.14
CA GLU A 7 -16.36 33.05 -18.78
C GLU A 7 -17.48 33.41 -17.80
N ALA A 8 -18.27 34.45 -18.07
CA ALA A 8 -19.37 34.86 -17.20
C ALA A 8 -20.42 33.76 -16.96
N ARG A 9 -20.63 32.86 -17.94
CA ARG A 9 -21.65 31.80 -17.84
C ARG A 9 -21.19 30.57 -17.05
N TYR A 10 -19.90 30.23 -17.10
CA TYR A 10 -19.39 28.97 -16.54
C TYR A 10 -18.41 29.17 -15.39
N GLN A 11 -18.05 30.41 -15.07
CA GLN A 11 -17.14 30.73 -13.97
C GLN A 11 -17.67 30.26 -12.61
N ASP A 12 -18.98 30.35 -12.36
CA ASP A 12 -19.58 29.88 -11.10
C ASP A 12 -19.45 28.36 -10.93
N PHE A 13 -19.68 27.61 -12.01
CA PHE A 13 -19.48 26.15 -12.03
C PHE A 13 -18.01 25.77 -11.79
N TRP A 14 -17.07 26.51 -12.37
CA TRP A 14 -15.65 26.26 -12.13
C TRP A 14 -15.25 26.56 -10.67
N HIS A 15 -15.77 27.64 -10.08
CA HIS A 15 -15.53 27.96 -8.66
C HIS A 15 -16.14 26.93 -7.72
N GLU A 16 -17.35 26.43 -8.00
CA GLU A 16 -17.97 25.37 -7.21
C GLU A 16 -17.16 24.07 -7.24
N LEU A 17 -16.62 23.71 -8.42
CA LEU A 17 -15.74 22.55 -8.54
C LEU A 17 -14.39 22.79 -7.84
N GLU A 18 -13.80 23.97 -7.98
CA GLU A 18 -12.55 24.34 -7.29
C GLU A 18 -12.72 24.24 -5.75
N ASP A 19 -13.85 24.69 -5.22
CA ASP A 19 -14.19 24.62 -3.79
C ASP A 19 -14.42 23.18 -3.32
N LYS A 20 -15.20 22.38 -4.08
CA LYS A 20 -15.39 20.95 -3.80
C LYS A 20 -14.08 20.15 -3.85
N LEU A 21 -13.16 20.52 -4.73
CA LEU A 21 -11.85 19.89 -4.84
C LEU A 21 -10.85 20.44 -3.81
N ASN A 22 -11.18 21.54 -3.11
CA ASN A 22 -10.31 22.31 -2.21
C ASN A 22 -8.98 22.71 -2.88
N ILE A 23 -9.04 23.18 -4.12
CA ILE A 23 -7.87 23.59 -4.93
C ILE A 23 -7.98 25.06 -5.30
N ASP A 24 -7.03 25.87 -4.86
CA ASP A 24 -6.91 27.26 -5.32
C ASP A 24 -6.02 27.33 -6.58
N LEU A 25 -6.66 27.36 -7.76
CA LEU A 25 -5.96 27.50 -9.05
C LEU A 25 -5.55 28.95 -9.38
N ARG A 26 -6.01 29.96 -8.63
CA ARG A 26 -5.62 31.37 -8.87
C ARG A 26 -4.13 31.61 -8.61
N ALA A 27 -3.54 30.89 -7.65
CA ALA A 27 -2.14 30.99 -7.30
C ALA A 27 -1.17 30.48 -8.39
N TYR A 28 -1.66 29.71 -9.37
CA TYR A 28 -0.81 29.07 -10.39
C TYR A 28 -0.62 29.94 -11.65
N SER A 29 -1.47 30.96 -11.86
CA SER A 29 -1.46 31.83 -13.05
C SER A 29 -0.21 32.71 -13.19
N SER A 30 0.60 32.84 -12.14
CA SER A 30 1.76 33.74 -12.13
C SER A 30 3.07 32.95 -11.97
N ASN A 31 3.66 32.41 -13.04
CA ASN A 31 5.12 32.31 -13.09
C ASN A 31 5.71 31.89 -14.44
N THR A 32 6.40 32.81 -15.08
CA THR A 32 7.45 32.62 -16.09
C THR A 32 8.81 32.30 -15.41
N GLY A 33 8.82 31.37 -14.44
CA GLY A 33 9.98 31.03 -13.60
C GLY A 33 10.24 29.52 -13.45
N PHE A 34 9.84 28.73 -14.45
CA PHE A 34 9.49 27.31 -14.33
C PHE A 34 10.63 26.29 -14.15
N GLU A 35 11.90 26.63 -14.37
CA GLU A 35 12.95 25.60 -14.40
C GLU A 35 13.73 25.46 -13.09
N LYS A 36 14.05 26.55 -12.39
CA LYS A 36 14.97 26.50 -11.24
C LYS A 36 14.30 26.21 -9.89
N ARG A 37 12.98 26.44 -9.80
CA ARG A 37 12.18 26.15 -8.59
C ARG A 37 11.70 24.70 -8.50
N ARG A 38 11.89 23.94 -9.59
CA ARG A 38 11.28 22.62 -9.82
C ARG A 38 11.82 21.53 -8.89
N GLU A 39 13.07 21.59 -8.44
CA GLU A 39 13.62 20.61 -7.48
C GLU A 39 13.19 20.88 -6.03
N ASP A 40 13.16 22.15 -5.62
CA ASP A 40 12.74 22.55 -4.27
C ASP A 40 11.21 22.45 -4.09
N ASP A 41 10.46 22.75 -5.15
CA ASP A 41 9.00 22.59 -5.18
C ASP A 41 8.58 21.12 -5.21
N VAL A 42 9.38 20.19 -5.77
CA VAL A 42 9.07 18.75 -5.74
C VAL A 42 9.13 18.21 -4.30
N LYS A 43 10.15 18.58 -3.52
CA LYS A 43 10.26 18.19 -2.10
C LYS A 43 9.19 18.84 -1.23
N ARG A 44 8.87 20.11 -1.47
CA ARG A 44 7.77 20.82 -0.79
C ARG A 44 6.40 20.25 -1.20
N SER A 45 6.25 19.84 -2.46
CA SER A 45 5.05 19.20 -3.02
C SER A 45 4.82 17.82 -2.41
N GLU A 46 5.84 17.02 -2.13
CA GLU A 46 5.66 15.74 -1.41
C GLU A 46 5.12 15.95 0.00
N LYS A 47 5.64 16.95 0.71
CA LYS A 47 5.19 17.28 2.08
C LYS A 47 3.77 17.86 2.09
N ILE A 48 3.46 18.73 1.14
CA ILE A 48 2.11 19.28 0.94
C ILE A 48 1.14 18.19 0.48
N LYS A 49 1.55 17.27 -0.41
CA LYS A 49 0.76 16.10 -0.83
C LYS A 49 0.39 15.24 0.35
N GLY A 50 1.30 14.99 1.30
CA GLY A 50 0.99 14.25 2.53
C GLY A 50 -0.07 14.94 3.41
N LEU A 51 -0.08 16.27 3.44
CA LEU A 51 -1.00 17.09 4.22
C LEU A 51 -2.37 17.23 3.53
N VAL A 52 -2.37 17.47 2.21
CA VAL A 52 -3.55 17.45 1.33
C VAL A 52 -4.22 16.07 1.33
N ASN A 53 -3.44 14.98 1.42
CA ASN A 53 -3.99 13.62 1.51
C ASN A 53 -4.82 13.40 2.78
N ARG A 54 -4.46 14.04 3.90
CA ARG A 54 -5.26 14.02 5.13
C ARG A 54 -6.53 14.87 5.02
N ILE A 55 -6.48 15.96 4.26
CA ILE A 55 -7.61 16.87 4.04
C ILE A 55 -8.62 16.28 3.04
N SER A 56 -8.16 15.62 1.98
CA SER A 56 -9.03 14.98 0.98
C SER A 56 -9.72 13.70 1.46
N SER A 57 -9.45 13.24 2.69
CA SER A 57 -10.06 12.04 3.26
C SER A 57 -11.59 12.17 3.49
N GLY A 58 -12.15 13.37 3.29
CA GLY A 58 -13.58 13.65 3.43
C GLY A 58 -14.22 14.37 2.24
N ILE A 59 -13.62 14.33 1.05
CA ILE A 59 -14.29 14.90 -0.13
C ILE A 59 -15.34 13.89 -0.61
N ASP A 60 -16.59 14.13 -0.23
CA ASP A 60 -17.74 13.47 -0.83
C ASP A 60 -18.08 14.16 -2.14
N LEU A 61 -17.63 13.59 -3.26
CA LEU A 61 -17.84 14.18 -4.58
C LEU A 61 -19.28 14.01 -5.09
N GLY A 62 -20.14 13.27 -4.38
CA GLY A 62 -21.54 13.03 -4.75
C GLY A 62 -21.73 12.19 -6.02
N GLU A 63 -22.95 11.72 -6.25
CA GLU A 63 -23.29 10.86 -7.41
C GLU A 63 -23.17 11.59 -8.77
N GLN A 64 -23.25 12.93 -8.78
CA GLN A 64 -23.23 13.76 -9.99
C GLN A 64 -21.81 14.06 -10.52
N PHE A 65 -20.77 13.56 -9.84
CA PHE A 65 -19.39 13.86 -10.20
C PHE A 65 -18.96 13.41 -11.62
N PRO A 66 -19.35 12.22 -12.13
CA PRO A 66 -19.00 11.79 -13.48
C PRO A 66 -19.59 12.69 -14.57
N GLU A 67 -20.78 13.25 -14.33
CA GLU A 67 -21.46 14.16 -15.26
C GLU A 67 -20.74 15.52 -15.31
N ASN A 68 -20.41 16.05 -14.13
CA ASN A 68 -19.63 17.30 -14.01
C ASN A 68 -18.25 17.20 -14.66
N TYR A 69 -17.58 16.04 -14.53
CA TYR A 69 -16.31 15.78 -15.22
C TYR A 69 -16.46 15.80 -16.75
N ARG A 70 -17.50 15.16 -17.30
CA ARG A 70 -17.78 15.17 -18.75
C ARG A 70 -18.05 16.59 -19.26
N LEU A 71 -18.82 17.37 -18.51
CA LEU A 71 -19.08 18.79 -18.82
C LEU A 71 -17.79 19.62 -18.81
N LEU A 72 -16.91 19.39 -17.85
CA LEU A 72 -15.60 20.06 -17.80
C LEU A 72 -14.72 19.73 -19.01
N CYS A 73 -14.65 18.45 -19.40
CA CYS A 73 -13.95 18.04 -20.62
C CYS A 73 -14.56 18.67 -21.88
N HIS A 74 -15.88 18.86 -21.91
CA HIS A 74 -16.57 19.55 -22.99
C HIS A 74 -16.21 21.05 -23.03
N HIS A 75 -16.12 21.73 -21.89
CA HIS A 75 -15.66 23.13 -21.83
C HIS A 75 -14.22 23.30 -22.31
N LEU A 76 -13.33 22.36 -21.97
CA LEU A 76 -11.95 22.37 -22.44
C LEU A 76 -11.86 22.19 -23.97
N SER A 77 -12.60 21.24 -24.54
CA SER A 77 -12.59 21.02 -26.00
C SER A 77 -13.22 22.19 -26.76
N LEU A 78 -14.26 22.81 -26.20
CA LEU A 78 -14.88 24.01 -26.76
C LEU A 78 -13.94 25.22 -26.70
N ALA A 79 -13.20 25.39 -25.60
CA ALA A 79 -12.22 26.47 -25.47
C ALA A 79 -11.03 26.32 -26.44
N ARG A 80 -10.54 25.09 -26.62
CA ARG A 80 -9.46 24.77 -27.56
C ARG A 80 -9.89 24.97 -29.02
N SER A 81 -11.06 24.45 -29.42
CA SER A 81 -11.56 24.56 -30.79
C SER A 81 -11.83 26.00 -31.22
N ARG A 82 -12.14 26.89 -30.27
CA ARG A 82 -12.35 28.33 -30.53
C ARG A 82 -11.13 29.21 -30.35
N HIS A 83 -9.96 28.61 -30.06
CA HIS A 83 -8.72 29.34 -29.80
C HIS A 83 -8.89 30.50 -28.79
N TYR A 84 -9.61 30.25 -27.69
CA TYR A 84 -9.69 31.21 -26.59
C TYR A 84 -8.32 31.45 -25.94
N SER A 85 -8.23 32.49 -25.10
CA SER A 85 -6.98 32.89 -24.45
C SER A 85 -6.22 31.68 -23.88
N PRO A 86 -4.90 31.57 -24.15
CA PRO A 86 -4.09 30.45 -23.68
C PRO A 86 -4.12 30.31 -22.14
N LEU A 87 -4.34 31.41 -21.42
CA LEU A 87 -4.50 31.42 -19.96
C LEU A 87 -5.75 30.66 -19.50
N LEU A 88 -6.86 30.82 -20.21
CA LEU A 88 -8.13 30.15 -19.88
C LEU A 88 -8.04 28.65 -20.16
N VAL A 89 -7.43 28.29 -21.29
CA VAL A 89 -7.25 26.88 -21.70
C VAL A 89 -6.35 26.16 -20.69
N ASP A 90 -5.24 26.77 -20.28
CA ASP A 90 -4.30 26.20 -19.30
C ASP A 90 -4.93 26.04 -17.91
N ARG A 91 -5.79 26.98 -17.47
CA ARG A 91 -6.58 26.84 -16.24
C ARG A 91 -7.51 25.62 -16.31
N LEU A 92 -8.28 25.49 -17.38
CA LEU A 92 -9.24 24.39 -17.57
C LEU A 92 -8.54 23.03 -17.67
N GLU A 93 -7.40 22.97 -18.36
CA GLU A 93 -6.60 21.75 -18.49
C GLU A 93 -6.09 21.25 -17.13
N LYS A 94 -5.60 22.16 -16.28
CA LYS A 94 -5.17 21.83 -14.93
C LYS A 94 -6.33 21.36 -14.06
N LEU A 95 -7.49 22.00 -14.17
CA LEU A 95 -8.69 21.58 -13.44
C LEU A 95 -9.08 20.15 -13.85
N VAL A 96 -9.05 19.81 -15.14
CA VAL A 96 -9.31 18.45 -15.64
C VAL A 96 -8.30 17.44 -15.09
N ILE A 97 -7.00 17.75 -15.15
CA ILE A 97 -5.94 16.85 -14.67
C ILE A 97 -6.08 16.57 -13.17
N ASN A 98 -6.34 17.60 -12.37
CA ASN A 98 -6.54 17.44 -10.93
C ASN A 98 -7.81 16.62 -10.62
N THR A 99 -8.91 16.93 -11.30
CA THR A 99 -10.18 16.18 -11.18
C THR A 99 -9.97 14.71 -11.53
N HIS A 100 -9.21 14.43 -12.60
CA HIS A 100 -8.85 13.07 -13.02
C HIS A 100 -8.00 12.35 -11.98
N GLN A 101 -7.00 13.03 -11.40
CA GLN A 101 -6.19 12.47 -10.33
C GLN A 101 -7.04 12.12 -9.11
N VAL A 102 -7.93 13.01 -8.65
CA VAL A 102 -8.81 12.74 -7.52
C VAL A 102 -9.75 11.55 -7.81
N TYR A 103 -10.32 11.48 -9.01
CA TYR A 103 -11.23 10.41 -9.42
C TYR A 103 -10.53 9.04 -9.54
N TYR A 104 -9.37 8.99 -10.19
CA TYR A 104 -8.64 7.76 -10.49
C TYR A 104 -7.59 7.39 -9.46
N ARG A 105 -7.39 8.17 -8.40
CA ARG A 105 -6.52 7.78 -7.29
C ARG A 105 -7.09 6.52 -6.66
N ARG A 106 -6.51 5.36 -7.00
CA ARG A 106 -6.81 4.09 -6.35
C ARG A 106 -6.70 4.30 -4.86
N LYS A 107 -7.81 4.10 -4.15
CA LYS A 107 -7.89 4.14 -2.70
C LYS A 107 -6.82 3.20 -2.12
N THR A 108 -5.69 3.77 -1.69
CA THR A 108 -4.71 3.12 -0.82
C THR A 108 -5.28 2.83 0.58
N HIS A 109 -6.58 3.08 0.78
CA HIS A 109 -7.31 2.74 1.99
C HIS A 109 -7.45 1.23 2.21
N LEU A 110 -7.16 0.37 1.22
CA LEU A 110 -7.15 -1.08 1.45
C LEU A 110 -6.05 -1.48 2.43
N LEU A 111 -4.84 -0.91 2.29
CA LEU A 111 -3.75 -1.20 3.21
C LEU A 111 -4.03 -0.66 4.61
N SER A 112 -4.55 0.56 4.73
CA SER A 112 -4.92 1.12 6.04
C SER A 112 -6.10 0.39 6.67
N ALA A 113 -7.12 0.00 5.90
CA ALA A 113 -8.24 -0.80 6.39
C ALA A 113 -7.80 -2.20 6.80
N VAL A 114 -6.86 -2.84 6.08
CA VAL A 114 -6.27 -4.12 6.46
C VAL A 114 -5.48 -3.99 7.75
N LEU A 115 -4.71 -2.91 7.94
CA LEU A 115 -3.93 -2.68 9.17
C LEU A 115 -4.83 -2.37 10.38
N VAL A 116 -5.90 -1.58 10.18
CA VAL A 116 -6.94 -1.34 11.20
C VAL A 116 -7.71 -2.62 11.51
N TYR A 117 -8.00 -3.44 10.50
CA TYR A 117 -8.62 -4.76 10.69
C TYR A 117 -7.68 -5.68 11.47
N PHE A 118 -6.39 -5.74 11.16
CA PHE A 118 -5.44 -6.58 11.88
C PHE A 118 -5.30 -6.18 13.37
N THR A 119 -5.38 -4.88 13.66
CA THR A 119 -5.25 -4.34 15.02
C THR A 119 -6.54 -4.42 15.84
N SER A 120 -7.72 -4.37 15.22
CA SER A 120 -9.01 -4.35 15.94
C SER A 120 -9.98 -5.46 15.52
N GLY A 121 -10.20 -5.64 14.22
CA GLY A 121 -11.16 -6.62 13.67
C GLY A 121 -10.72 -8.08 13.82
N PHE A 122 -9.43 -8.37 13.65
CA PHE A 122 -8.86 -9.70 13.78
C PHE A 122 -8.98 -10.21 15.22
N ALA A 123 -8.63 -9.39 16.21
CA ALA A 123 -8.77 -9.75 17.63
C ALA A 123 -10.24 -10.03 18.01
N GLN A 124 -11.18 -9.27 17.44
CA GLN A 124 -12.61 -9.48 17.67
C GLN A 124 -13.12 -10.77 17.01
N ALA A 125 -12.70 -11.06 15.79
CA ALA A 125 -13.04 -12.30 15.08
C ALA A 125 -12.46 -13.55 15.79
N VAL A 126 -11.22 -13.46 16.26
CA VAL A 126 -10.58 -14.52 17.06
C VAL A 126 -11.34 -14.76 18.37
N ARG A 127 -11.82 -13.71 19.05
CA ARG A 127 -12.64 -13.85 20.26
C ARG A 127 -14.01 -14.48 19.99
N GLN A 128 -14.63 -14.17 18.85
CA GLN A 128 -15.91 -14.78 18.48
C GLN A 128 -15.77 -16.29 18.24
N GLN A 129 -14.66 -16.73 17.64
CA GLN A 129 -14.42 -18.14 17.30
C GLN A 129 -13.37 -18.81 18.20
N TRP A 130 -13.17 -18.30 19.42
CA TRP A 130 -12.09 -18.74 20.30
C TRP A 130 -12.13 -20.24 20.63
N ARG A 131 -13.32 -20.85 20.59
CA ARG A 131 -13.53 -22.29 20.84
C ARG A 131 -12.80 -23.16 19.82
N TRP A 132 -12.87 -22.81 18.54
CA TRP A 132 -12.21 -23.55 17.46
C TRP A 132 -10.71 -23.30 17.45
N VAL A 133 -10.30 -22.07 17.72
CA VAL A 133 -8.87 -21.72 17.85
C VAL A 133 -8.24 -22.44 19.04
N ALA A 134 -8.93 -22.47 20.19
CA ALA A 134 -8.50 -23.19 21.38
C ALA A 134 -8.49 -24.70 21.15
N LEU A 135 -9.50 -25.26 20.48
CA LEU A 135 -9.53 -26.68 20.15
C LEU A 135 -8.36 -27.07 19.24
N SER A 136 -8.11 -26.30 18.18
CA SER A 136 -6.96 -26.50 17.30
C SER A 136 -5.65 -26.38 18.08
N GLY A 137 -5.54 -25.39 18.97
CA GLY A 137 -4.37 -25.21 19.83
C GLY A 137 -4.17 -26.40 20.76
N ILE A 138 -5.22 -26.88 21.41
CA ILE A 138 -5.17 -28.04 22.31
C ILE A 138 -4.78 -29.30 21.55
N ILE A 139 -5.32 -29.54 20.36
CA ILE A 139 -4.95 -30.73 19.57
C ILE A 139 -3.49 -30.64 19.13
N PHE A 140 -3.05 -29.47 18.65
CA PHE A 140 -1.67 -29.27 18.19
C PHE A 140 -0.66 -29.36 19.34
N PHE A 141 -0.79 -28.51 20.35
CA PHE A 141 0.11 -28.48 21.51
C PHE A 141 -0.06 -29.73 22.38
N GLY A 142 -1.26 -30.28 22.48
CA GLY A 142 -1.51 -31.53 23.18
C GLY A 142 -0.77 -32.69 22.55
N THR A 143 -0.85 -32.85 21.23
CA THR A 143 -0.09 -33.90 20.52
C THR A 143 1.42 -33.71 20.69
N PHE A 144 1.90 -32.47 20.59
CA PHE A 144 3.31 -32.15 20.82
C PHE A 144 3.76 -32.49 22.24
N LEU A 145 3.01 -32.08 23.27
CA LEU A 145 3.32 -32.37 24.66
C LEU A 145 3.26 -33.86 24.97
N VAL A 146 2.28 -34.58 24.41
CA VAL A 146 2.19 -36.04 24.54
C VAL A 146 3.43 -36.70 23.97
N MET A 147 3.90 -36.27 22.79
CA MET A 147 5.12 -36.80 22.19
C MET A 147 6.36 -36.46 23.04
N LEU A 148 6.49 -35.21 23.47
CA LEU A 148 7.60 -34.74 24.31
C LEU A 148 7.68 -35.51 25.63
N ILE A 149 6.55 -35.71 26.30
CA ILE A 149 6.47 -36.46 27.56
C ILE A 149 6.75 -37.94 27.31
N SER A 150 6.19 -38.53 26.24
CA SER A 150 6.41 -39.94 25.90
C SER A 150 7.89 -40.26 25.68
N VAL A 151 8.64 -39.39 25.01
CA VAL A 151 10.09 -39.56 24.79
C VAL A 151 10.87 -39.57 26.12
N GLN A 152 10.44 -38.83 27.15
CA GLN A 152 11.11 -38.83 28.45
C GLN A 152 10.92 -40.14 29.22
N PHE A 153 9.78 -40.82 29.04
CA PHE A 153 9.52 -42.12 29.68
C PHE A 153 10.03 -43.30 28.85
N TYR A 154 10.05 -43.17 27.53
CA TYR A 154 10.46 -44.21 26.58
C TYR A 154 11.49 -43.65 25.59
N PRO A 155 12.75 -43.48 26.00
CA PRO A 155 13.79 -42.93 25.13
C PRO A 155 14.04 -43.79 23.89
N ASP A 156 13.81 -45.10 23.98
CA ASP A 156 13.99 -46.05 22.87
C ASP A 156 12.96 -45.89 21.74
N MET A 157 11.91 -45.06 21.92
CA MET A 157 10.95 -44.75 20.83
C MET A 157 11.62 -44.15 19.60
N ILE A 158 12.79 -43.51 19.76
CA ILE A 158 13.54 -42.93 18.66
C ILE A 158 13.90 -43.96 17.58
N TYR A 159 14.19 -45.21 17.97
CA TYR A 159 14.52 -46.31 17.06
C TYR A 159 13.33 -46.79 16.21
N THR A 160 12.11 -46.31 16.48
CA THR A 160 10.93 -46.59 15.65
C THR A 160 10.79 -45.63 14.47
N VAL A 161 11.40 -44.45 14.56
CA VAL A 161 11.35 -43.40 13.54
C VAL A 161 12.65 -43.35 12.74
N MET A 162 13.78 -43.68 13.38
CA MET A 162 15.13 -43.61 12.82
C MET A 162 15.81 -44.97 12.96
N SER A 163 16.63 -45.36 11.97
CA SER A 163 17.45 -46.56 12.14
C SER A 163 18.57 -46.31 13.15
N GLY A 164 19.07 -47.38 13.80
CA GLY A 164 20.18 -47.27 14.73
C GLY A 164 21.46 -46.69 14.10
N GLU A 165 21.68 -46.94 12.81
CA GLU A 165 22.80 -46.38 12.03
C GLU A 165 22.70 -44.85 11.92
N GLN A 166 21.52 -44.32 11.61
CA GLN A 166 21.28 -42.87 11.52
C GLN A 166 21.48 -42.16 12.87
N ILE A 167 21.10 -42.82 13.96
CA ILE A 167 21.29 -42.29 15.32
C ILE A 167 22.78 -42.27 15.67
N ALA A 168 23.51 -43.33 15.33
CA ALA A 168 24.96 -43.39 15.55
C ALA A 168 25.70 -42.31 14.75
N ASP A 169 25.29 -42.04 13.52
CA ASP A 169 25.84 -40.95 12.71
C ASP A 169 25.55 -39.58 13.34
N MET A 170 24.33 -39.33 13.81
CA MET A 170 24.00 -38.09 14.53
C MET A 170 24.78 -37.95 15.85
N GLU A 171 24.91 -39.02 16.62
CA GLU A 171 25.68 -39.03 17.86
C GLU A 171 27.17 -38.75 17.59
N ALA A 172 27.72 -39.29 16.50
CA ALA A 172 29.08 -39.01 16.05
C ALA A 172 29.29 -37.52 15.70
N MET A 173 28.28 -36.82 15.16
CA MET A 173 28.37 -35.38 14.86
C MET A 173 28.52 -34.50 16.10
N TYR A 174 28.00 -34.95 17.25
CA TYR A 174 28.07 -34.22 18.52
C TYR A 174 29.13 -34.77 19.47
N ASN A 175 29.90 -35.79 19.08
CA ASN A 175 30.95 -36.37 19.91
C ASN A 175 32.13 -35.37 20.05
N PRO A 176 32.37 -34.80 21.25
CA PRO A 176 33.42 -33.82 21.45
C PRO A 176 34.83 -34.41 21.41
N GLN A 177 34.95 -35.74 21.45
CA GLN A 177 36.21 -36.46 21.32
C GLN A 177 36.51 -36.89 19.87
N ALA A 178 35.57 -36.67 18.94
CA ALA A 178 35.87 -36.80 17.53
C ALA A 178 36.89 -35.73 17.14
N ASP A 179 38.04 -36.16 16.63
CA ASP A 179 39.14 -35.27 16.27
C ASP A 179 38.71 -34.42 15.06
N ILE A 180 38.31 -33.17 15.30
CA ILE A 180 37.94 -32.23 14.23
C ILE A 180 39.25 -31.75 13.58
N ILE A 181 39.79 -32.55 12.67
CA ILE A 181 41.01 -32.20 11.93
C ILE A 181 40.64 -31.16 10.86
N GLY A 182 40.82 -29.87 11.16
CA GLY A 182 40.82 -28.76 10.19
C GLY A 182 39.58 -27.85 10.20
N ARG A 183 39.70 -26.71 9.49
CA ARG A 183 38.75 -25.57 9.48
C ARG A 183 37.28 -26.03 9.45
N GLY A 184 36.50 -25.60 10.43
CA GLY A 184 35.06 -25.80 10.47
C GLY A 184 34.42 -25.32 9.17
N ARG A 185 33.72 -26.23 8.50
CA ARG A 185 33.02 -26.09 7.21
C ARG A 185 33.95 -26.06 5.99
N ASP A 186 33.98 -27.19 5.29
CA ASP A 186 34.56 -27.29 3.95
C ASP A 186 33.65 -26.56 2.94
N SER A 187 34.26 -25.69 2.14
CA SER A 187 33.64 -24.88 1.08
C SER A 187 32.94 -25.71 -0.02
N GLY A 188 33.18 -27.03 -0.06
CA GLY A 188 32.43 -27.96 -0.93
C GLY A 188 30.95 -28.09 -0.56
N SER A 189 30.59 -27.87 0.71
CA SER A 189 29.18 -27.91 1.17
C SER A 189 28.33 -26.74 0.65
N ASP A 190 28.96 -25.63 0.24
CA ASP A 190 28.24 -24.48 -0.30
C ASP A 190 27.66 -24.77 -1.68
N PHE A 191 28.33 -25.58 -2.50
CA PHE A 191 27.83 -25.94 -3.83
C PHE A 191 26.56 -26.79 -3.80
N GLN A 192 26.31 -27.55 -2.74
CA GLN A 192 25.05 -28.30 -2.58
C GLN A 192 23.86 -27.40 -2.15
N MET A 193 24.13 -26.19 -1.66
CA MET A 193 23.09 -25.19 -1.34
C MET A 193 22.71 -24.31 -2.55
N PHE A 194 23.55 -24.30 -3.60
CA PHE A 194 23.29 -23.67 -4.90
C PHE A 194 22.97 -24.76 -5.93
N GLY A 195 21.77 -25.35 -5.84
CA GLY A 195 21.26 -26.28 -6.86
C GLY A 195 21.26 -25.70 -8.27
#